data_AF-A0A9E0URX4-F1
#
_entry.id   AF-A0A9E0URX4-F1
#
_cell.length_a   1.000
_cell.length_b   1.000
_cell.length_c   1.000
_cell.angle_alpha   90.00
_cell.angle_beta   90.00
_cell.angle_gamma   90.00
#
_symmetry.space_group_name_H-M   'P 1'
#
loop_
_entity.id
_entity.type
_entity.pdbx_description
1 polymer ?
#
loop_
_entity_poly.entity_id
_entity_poly.type
_entity_poly.pdbx_seq_one_letter_code
_entity_poly.pdbx_strand_id
1 'polypeptide(L)'
;MGGVFWGGRDPYDPQNFTLGLTYSILILFIISAHEFGHYFAAKIHKVDVTLPYYIPFPFLFLNPFGTMGAVIRMRSRASTRKALFDIGSAGPIAGWIASVIILIIGFTTLPSIEYLFKIHPDYAMKGVLVEGESFGYNILFWTFERLFASPSGFMPPMNEVYHYPFLCAGWFGLLITALNMMPAGQLDGGHISYTMFGSKNSTIIGHIVVGILFIMGVLGLLPLLEINIEIGSLNWLVWALLITFAIKIKHPPTVDHDPEPLNKTRMAIGWFTYLILILSFTPVPIYLK
;
A
#
# COMPACT_ATOMS: atom_id res chain seq x y z
N MET A 1 -16.79 9.25 1.22
CA MET A 1 -16.58 9.18 -0.25
C MET A 1 -16.04 7.82 -0.67
N GLY A 2 -14.76 7.49 -0.50
CA GLY A 2 -14.21 6.18 -0.95
C GLY A 2 -15.00 4.96 -0.44
N GLY A 3 -15.25 4.87 0.86
CA GLY A 3 -16.06 3.76 1.42
C GLY A 3 -17.51 3.70 0.93
N VAL A 4 -18.08 4.83 0.51
CA VAL A 4 -19.44 4.89 -0.06
C VAL A 4 -19.44 4.35 -1.49
N PHE A 5 -18.43 4.75 -2.27
CA PHE A 5 -18.19 4.25 -3.62
C PHE A 5 -17.99 2.73 -3.61
N TRP A 6 -17.15 2.23 -2.72
CA TRP A 6 -16.98 0.79 -2.51
C TRP A 6 -18.22 0.09 -1.97
N GLY A 7 -19.17 0.80 -1.37
CA GLY A 7 -20.46 0.25 -0.96
C GLY A 7 -21.51 0.20 -2.07
N GLY A 8 -21.17 0.59 -3.30
CA GLY A 8 -22.10 0.64 -4.43
C GLY A 8 -23.15 1.76 -4.33
N ARG A 9 -22.83 2.85 -3.61
CA ARG A 9 -23.73 4.00 -3.41
C ARG A 9 -23.10 5.26 -3.96
N ASP A 10 -23.93 6.28 -4.23
CA ASP A 10 -23.45 7.57 -4.72
C ASP A 10 -22.56 8.24 -3.66
N PRO A 11 -21.25 8.39 -3.92
CA PRO A 11 -20.31 8.97 -2.97
C PRO A 11 -20.42 10.48 -2.85
N TYR A 12 -21.16 11.15 -3.73
CA TYR A 12 -21.38 12.60 -3.73
C TYR A 12 -22.67 13.02 -3.02
N ASP A 13 -23.56 12.07 -2.71
CA ASP A 13 -24.73 12.30 -1.87
C ASP A 13 -24.34 12.27 -0.37
N PRO A 14 -24.48 13.40 0.36
CA PRO A 14 -24.15 13.47 1.78
C PRO A 14 -24.92 12.48 2.66
N GLN A 15 -26.12 12.04 2.26
CA GLN A 15 -26.91 11.09 3.04
C GLN A 15 -26.23 9.73 3.16
N ASN A 16 -25.38 9.37 2.20
CA ASN A 16 -24.68 8.10 2.16
C ASN A 16 -23.37 8.10 2.96
N PHE A 17 -22.91 9.23 3.50
CA PHE A 17 -21.58 9.34 4.10
C PHE A 17 -21.37 8.40 5.29
N THR A 18 -22.43 8.11 6.04
CA THR A 18 -22.40 7.17 7.17
C THR A 18 -22.06 5.73 6.73
N LEU A 19 -22.42 5.34 5.51
CA LEU A 19 -22.12 4.02 4.95
C LEU A 19 -20.61 3.82 4.72
N GLY A 20 -19.88 4.90 4.44
CA GLY A 20 -18.44 4.85 4.23
C GLY A 20 -17.60 4.95 5.51
N LEU A 21 -18.22 5.14 6.67
CA LEU A 21 -17.53 5.46 7.91
C LEU A 21 -16.55 4.37 8.34
N THR A 22 -16.96 3.11 8.30
CA THR A 22 -16.11 1.98 8.68
C THR A 22 -14.84 1.93 7.83
N TYR A 23 -14.98 2.01 6.50
CA TYR A 23 -13.81 2.07 5.60
C TYR A 23 -12.92 3.27 5.91
N SER A 24 -13.50 4.46 6.08
CA SER A 24 -12.75 5.69 6.37
C SER A 24 -11.96 5.59 7.67
N ILE A 25 -12.53 5.04 8.74
CA ILE A 25 -11.83 4.83 10.01
C ILE A 25 -10.66 3.86 9.82
N LEU A 26 -10.88 2.75 9.12
CA LEU A 26 -9.87 1.72 8.92
C LEU A 26 -8.69 2.23 8.09
N ILE A 27 -8.94 2.88 6.95
CA ILE A 27 -7.86 3.39 6.10
C ILE A 27 -7.11 4.55 6.78
N LEU A 28 -7.81 5.44 7.49
CA LEU A 28 -7.17 6.50 8.25
C LEU A 28 -6.34 5.93 9.39
N PHE A 29 -6.79 4.86 10.05
CA PHE A 29 -6.00 4.20 11.07
C PHE A 29 -4.69 3.63 10.52
N ILE A 30 -4.71 2.97 9.35
CA ILE A 30 -3.50 2.45 8.70
C ILE A 30 -2.53 3.59 8.35
N ILE A 31 -3.04 4.64 7.70
CA ILE A 31 -2.24 5.82 7.33
C ILE A 31 -1.68 6.50 8.59
N SER A 32 -2.50 6.64 9.63
CA SER A 32 -2.08 7.20 10.92
C SER A 32 -0.95 6.39 11.51
N ALA A 33 -1.09 5.07 11.59
CA ALA A 33 -0.07 4.18 12.14
C ALA A 33 1.26 4.34 11.39
N HIS A 34 1.20 4.43 10.06
CA HIS A 34 2.37 4.66 9.22
C HIS A 34 3.05 6.01 9.52
N GLU A 35 2.34 7.12 9.42
CA GLU A 35 2.92 8.45 9.65
C GLU A 35 3.37 8.65 11.10
N PHE A 36 2.63 8.11 12.07
CA PHE A 36 3.04 8.16 13.47
C PHE A 36 4.26 7.29 13.74
N GLY A 37 4.45 6.19 13.01
CA GLY A 37 5.70 5.41 13.03
C GLY A 37 6.91 6.28 12.70
N HIS A 38 6.83 7.04 11.59
CA HIS A 38 7.87 8.02 11.25
C HIS A 38 8.02 9.11 12.31
N TYR A 39 6.90 9.69 12.77
CA TYR A 39 6.90 10.76 13.76
C TYR A 39 7.62 10.34 15.05
N PHE A 40 7.26 9.19 15.63
CA PHE A 40 7.87 8.73 16.88
C PHE A 40 9.36 8.40 16.71
N ALA A 41 9.74 7.74 15.61
CA ALA A 41 11.14 7.49 15.30
C ALA A 41 11.94 8.81 15.16
N ALA A 42 11.37 9.80 14.48
CA ALA A 42 11.98 11.12 14.33
C ALA A 42 12.15 11.83 15.68
N LYS A 43 11.13 11.77 16.55
CA LYS A 43 11.19 12.34 17.91
C LYS A 43 12.27 11.68 18.78
N ILE A 44 12.43 10.36 18.70
CA ILE A 44 13.48 9.62 19.41
C ILE A 44 14.87 10.11 18.96
N HIS A 45 15.04 10.34 17.66
CA HIS A 45 16.27 10.87 17.06
C HIS A 45 16.42 12.39 17.13
N LYS A 46 15.52 13.08 17.84
CA LYS A 46 15.50 14.55 17.99
C LYS A 46 15.45 15.30 16.65
N VAL A 47 14.85 14.68 15.63
CA VAL A 47 14.56 15.33 14.34
C VAL A 47 13.25 16.11 14.49
N ASP A 48 13.26 17.38 14.07
CA ASP A 48 12.07 18.23 14.13
C ASP A 48 11.13 17.89 12.97
N VAL A 49 9.90 17.52 13.30
CA VAL A 49 8.87 17.04 12.37
C VAL A 49 7.51 17.61 12.74
N THR A 50 6.66 17.83 11.74
CA THR A 50 5.25 18.17 11.97
C THR A 50 4.44 16.96 12.44
N LEU A 51 3.25 17.21 12.97
CA LEU A 51 2.22 16.17 13.01
C LEU A 51 1.80 15.77 11.59
N PRO A 52 1.21 14.57 11.42
CA PRO A 52 0.69 14.12 10.13
C PRO A 52 -0.40 15.06 9.60
N TYR A 53 -0.26 15.48 8.34
CA TYR A 53 -1.27 16.25 7.61
C TYR A 53 -1.94 15.35 6.57
N TYR A 54 -3.25 15.09 6.72
CA TYR A 54 -4.02 14.22 5.84
C TYR A 54 -4.47 14.96 4.59
N ILE A 55 -4.25 14.34 3.43
CA ILE A 55 -4.53 14.95 2.12
C ILE A 55 -5.75 14.22 1.51
N PRO A 56 -6.97 14.81 1.59
CA PRO A 56 -8.15 14.20 0.99
C PRO A 56 -8.04 14.22 -0.54
N PHE A 57 -8.67 13.25 -1.20
CA PHE A 57 -8.74 13.21 -2.65
C PHE A 57 -10.17 12.93 -3.14
N PRO A 58 -10.91 13.95 -3.58
CA PRO A 58 -12.34 13.83 -3.89
C PRO A 58 -12.65 13.21 -5.28
N PHE A 59 -11.65 13.06 -6.15
CA PHE A 59 -11.83 12.56 -7.52
C PHE A 59 -11.73 11.03 -7.56
N LEU A 60 -12.77 10.33 -7.10
CA LEU A 60 -12.74 8.86 -6.92
C LEU A 60 -12.50 8.06 -8.21
N PHE A 61 -12.85 8.61 -9.37
CA PHE A 61 -12.53 8.04 -10.68
C PHE A 61 -11.01 7.87 -10.90
N LEU A 62 -10.19 8.78 -10.38
CA LEU A 62 -8.72 8.71 -10.53
C LEU A 62 -8.05 7.94 -9.40
N ASN A 63 -8.60 8.03 -8.19
CA ASN A 63 -8.08 7.34 -7.02
C ASN A 63 -9.28 6.94 -6.14
N PRO A 64 -9.64 5.66 -6.13
CA PRO A 64 -10.82 5.20 -5.42
C PRO A 64 -10.57 5.00 -3.91
N PHE A 65 -9.37 5.31 -3.41
CA PHE A 65 -9.07 5.32 -1.97
C PHE A 65 -9.74 6.51 -1.25
N GLY A 66 -10.02 7.60 -1.98
CA GLY A 66 -10.59 8.83 -1.41
C GLY A 66 -9.60 9.68 -0.60
N THR A 67 -8.32 9.32 -0.60
CA THR A 67 -7.23 10.03 0.08
C THR A 67 -5.92 9.83 -0.68
N MET A 68 -5.05 10.84 -0.65
CA MET A 68 -3.65 10.75 -1.08
C MET A 68 -2.72 10.26 0.04
N GLY A 69 -3.28 9.96 1.22
CA GLY A 69 -2.52 9.58 2.40
C GLY A 69 -2.38 10.74 3.38
N ALA A 70 -1.31 10.69 4.16
CA ALA A 70 -0.89 11.78 5.02
C ALA A 70 0.61 11.99 4.86
N VAL A 71 1.09 13.16 5.24
CA VAL A 71 2.51 13.49 5.15
C VAL A 71 2.97 14.16 6.44
N ILE A 72 4.14 13.74 6.93
CA ILE A 72 4.93 14.53 7.87
C ILE A 72 5.96 15.36 7.11
N ARG A 73 6.19 16.60 7.57
CA ARG A 73 7.26 17.45 7.06
C ARG A 73 8.44 17.45 8.02
N MET A 74 9.59 16.94 7.57
CA MET A 74 10.86 17.12 8.27
C MET A 74 11.31 18.59 8.16
N ARG A 75 11.47 19.24 9.32
CA ARG A 75 11.93 20.63 9.45
C ARG A 75 13.43 20.73 9.71
N SER A 76 14.04 19.67 10.25
CA SER A 76 15.49 19.49 10.34
C SER A 76 15.94 18.23 9.60
N ARG A 77 17.23 18.15 9.25
CA ARG A 77 17.79 16.98 8.56
C ARG A 77 18.04 15.85 9.55
N ALA A 78 17.82 14.61 9.12
CA ALA A 78 18.34 13.43 9.82
C ALA A 78 19.87 13.39 9.66
N SER A 79 20.59 13.69 10.72
CA SER A 79 22.05 13.89 10.69
C SER A 79 22.87 12.59 10.69
N THR A 80 22.24 11.43 10.88
CA THR A 80 22.93 10.13 10.94
C THR A 80 22.24 9.07 10.09
N ARG A 81 23.00 8.07 9.63
CA ARG A 81 22.45 6.90 8.92
C ARG A 81 21.45 6.14 9.78
N LYS A 82 21.71 6.04 11.09
CA LYS A 82 20.84 5.36 12.05
C LYS A 82 19.50 6.07 12.17
N ALA A 83 19.50 7.40 12.30
CA ALA A 83 18.27 8.18 12.36
C ALA A 83 17.44 8.03 11.07
N LEU A 84 18.09 8.18 9.91
CA LEU A 84 17.40 8.05 8.62
C LEU A 84 16.84 6.64 8.41
N PHE A 85 17.58 5.60 8.79
CA PHE A 85 17.14 4.21 8.71
C PHE A 85 15.95 3.95 9.65
N ASP A 86 16.04 4.37 10.91
CA ASP A 86 14.99 4.12 11.90
C ASP A 86 13.71 4.87 11.53
N ILE A 87 13.81 6.12 11.05
CA ILE A 87 12.67 6.88 10.54
C ILE A 87 12.08 6.17 9.31
N GLY A 88 12.88 5.85 8.30
CA GLY A 88 12.40 5.22 7.07
C GLY A 88 11.80 3.83 7.27
N SER A 89 12.25 3.07 8.26
CA SER A 89 11.69 1.72 8.54
C SER A 89 10.46 1.74 9.45
N ALA A 90 10.37 2.68 10.40
CA ALA A 90 9.30 2.67 11.40
C ALA A 90 7.90 2.86 10.82
N GLY A 91 7.74 3.75 9.83
CA GLY A 91 6.44 4.00 9.21
C GLY A 91 5.88 2.80 8.47
N PRO A 92 6.60 2.22 7.48
CA PRO A 92 6.18 1.01 6.79
C PRO A 92 5.86 -0.15 7.74
N ILE A 93 6.68 -0.40 8.77
CA ILE A 93 6.43 -1.46 9.74
C ILE A 93 5.14 -1.21 10.50
N ALA A 94 4.91 0.01 11.00
CA ALA A 94 3.70 0.34 11.75
C ALA A 94 2.43 0.26 10.88
N GLY A 95 2.46 0.81 9.67
CA GLY A 95 1.36 0.70 8.70
C GLY A 95 1.07 -0.74 8.28
N TRP A 96 2.12 -1.55 8.11
CA TRP A 96 1.98 -2.97 7.79
C TRP A 96 1.35 -3.75 8.94
N ILE A 97 1.78 -3.53 10.19
CA ILE A 97 1.17 -4.16 11.38
C ILE A 97 -0.32 -3.80 11.48
N ALA A 98 -0.67 -2.52 11.28
CA ALA A 98 -2.06 -2.08 11.27
C ALA A 98 -2.88 -2.79 10.18
N SER A 99 -2.32 -2.92 8.98
CA SER A 99 -2.94 -3.62 7.86
C SER A 99 -3.14 -5.11 8.14
N VAL A 100 -2.14 -5.76 8.74
CA VAL A 100 -2.20 -7.17 9.17
C VAL A 100 -3.31 -7.40 10.18
N ILE A 101 -3.41 -6.56 11.22
CA ILE A 101 -4.46 -6.66 12.23
C ILE A 101 -5.84 -6.52 11.58
N ILE A 102 -6.01 -5.52 10.71
CA ILE A 102 -7.27 -5.28 10.00
C ILE A 102 -7.64 -6.45 9.09
N LEU A 103 -6.67 -7.04 8.38
CA LEU A 103 -6.93 -8.20 7.54
C LEU A 103 -7.32 -9.43 8.35
N ILE A 104 -6.63 -9.70 9.47
CA ILE A 104 -7.00 -10.82 10.36
C ILE A 104 -8.44 -10.64 10.85
N ILE A 105 -8.81 -9.43 11.29
CA ILE A 105 -10.19 -9.13 11.67
C ILE A 105 -11.12 -9.36 10.46
N GLY A 106 -10.82 -8.80 9.29
CA GLY A 106 -11.63 -8.94 8.09
C GLY A 106 -11.91 -10.39 7.68
N PHE A 107 -10.89 -11.25 7.70
CA PHE A 107 -11.03 -12.67 7.37
C PHE A 107 -11.77 -13.46 8.46
N THR A 108 -11.59 -13.12 9.73
CA THR A 108 -12.28 -13.80 10.84
C THR A 108 -13.73 -13.34 11.02
N THR A 109 -14.08 -12.13 10.55
CA THR A 109 -15.43 -11.56 10.66
C THR A 109 -16.15 -11.47 9.31
N LEU A 110 -15.86 -12.39 8.39
CA LEU A 110 -16.54 -12.44 7.09
C LEU A 110 -18.06 -12.55 7.28
N PRO A 111 -18.87 -11.64 6.71
CA PRO A 111 -20.32 -11.77 6.73
C PRO A 111 -20.79 -12.92 5.82
N SER A 112 -22.08 -13.27 5.94
CA SER A 112 -22.73 -14.21 5.03
C SER A 112 -22.87 -13.62 3.62
N ILE A 113 -23.15 -14.49 2.63
CA ILE A 113 -23.40 -14.09 1.25
C ILE A 113 -24.57 -13.09 1.10
N GLU A 114 -25.49 -13.05 2.08
CA GLU A 114 -26.60 -12.07 2.11
C GLU A 114 -26.10 -10.63 2.13
N TYR A 115 -24.92 -10.37 2.71
CA TYR A 115 -24.30 -9.06 2.67
C TYR A 115 -24.06 -8.60 1.23
N LEU A 116 -23.54 -9.51 0.39
CA LEU A 116 -23.30 -9.23 -1.03
C LEU A 116 -24.60 -9.05 -1.79
N PHE A 117 -25.64 -9.85 -1.50
CA PHE A 117 -26.96 -9.71 -2.15
C PHE A 117 -27.66 -8.39 -1.83
N LYS A 118 -27.37 -7.76 -0.68
CA LYS A 118 -27.90 -6.41 -0.38
C LYS A 118 -27.28 -5.33 -1.27
N ILE A 119 -26.07 -5.57 -1.77
CA ILE A 119 -25.35 -4.67 -2.67
C ILE A 119 -25.77 -4.97 -4.11
N HIS A 120 -25.78 -6.25 -4.48
CA HIS A 120 -26.17 -6.75 -5.80
C HIS A 120 -27.36 -7.71 -5.68
N PRO A 121 -28.62 -7.21 -5.62
CA PRO A 121 -29.81 -8.05 -5.52
C PRO A 121 -29.94 -9.09 -6.62
N ASP A 122 -29.43 -8.78 -7.81
CA ASP A 122 -29.41 -9.66 -8.98
C ASP A 122 -28.64 -10.97 -8.76
N TYR A 123 -27.63 -10.98 -7.88
CA TYR A 123 -26.81 -12.17 -7.61
C TYR A 123 -27.60 -13.28 -6.91
N ALA A 124 -28.68 -12.94 -6.21
CA ALA A 124 -29.54 -13.94 -5.59
C ALA A 124 -30.24 -14.84 -6.63
N MET A 125 -30.44 -14.33 -7.86
CA MET A 125 -31.06 -15.08 -8.96
C MET A 125 -30.03 -15.60 -9.97
N LYS A 126 -29.01 -14.80 -10.29
CA LYS A 126 -28.03 -15.10 -11.36
C LYS A 126 -26.78 -15.83 -10.86
N GLY A 127 -26.60 -15.94 -9.54
CA GLY A 127 -25.32 -16.33 -8.93
C GLY A 127 -24.34 -15.15 -8.84
N VAL A 128 -23.28 -15.32 -8.06
CA VAL A 128 -22.23 -14.30 -7.93
C VAL A 128 -21.41 -14.27 -9.21
N LEU A 129 -21.39 -13.11 -9.87
CA LEU A 129 -20.57 -12.89 -11.05
C LEU A 129 -19.09 -12.82 -10.64
N VAL A 130 -18.21 -13.43 -11.44
CA VAL A 130 -16.75 -13.45 -11.21
C VAL A 130 -16.03 -12.71 -12.34
N GLU A 131 -16.75 -11.82 -13.02
CA GLU A 131 -16.30 -10.99 -14.14
C GLU A 131 -16.28 -9.52 -13.70
N GLY A 132 -15.41 -8.72 -14.32
CA GLY A 132 -15.24 -7.31 -14.01
C GLY A 132 -13.94 -6.95 -13.30
N GLU A 133 -13.87 -5.71 -12.81
CA GLU A 133 -12.68 -5.16 -12.16
C GLU A 133 -12.39 -5.92 -10.86
N SER A 134 -11.21 -6.52 -10.77
CA SER A 134 -10.82 -7.41 -9.69
C SER A 134 -9.54 -6.93 -9.03
N PHE A 135 -9.47 -7.06 -7.71
CA PHE A 135 -8.23 -6.83 -6.97
C PHE A 135 -7.25 -7.99 -7.19
N GLY A 136 -5.96 -7.66 -7.28
CA GLY A 136 -4.88 -8.66 -7.35
C GLY A 136 -4.61 -9.36 -6.03
N TYR A 137 -4.08 -10.57 -6.11
CA TYR A 137 -3.52 -11.24 -4.94
C TYR A 137 -2.08 -10.79 -4.69
N ASN A 138 -1.77 -10.52 -3.42
CA ASN A 138 -0.41 -10.59 -2.89
C ASN A 138 -0.26 -11.83 -2.00
N ILE A 139 0.99 -12.19 -1.71
CA ILE A 139 1.31 -13.42 -0.96
C ILE A 139 0.65 -13.39 0.42
N LEU A 140 0.66 -12.23 1.09
CA LEU A 140 0.12 -12.12 2.44
C LEU A 140 -1.41 -12.28 2.46
N PHE A 141 -2.11 -11.61 1.55
CA PHE A 141 -3.57 -11.72 1.42
C PHE A 141 -4.00 -13.15 1.08
N TRP A 142 -3.33 -13.78 0.10
CA TRP A 142 -3.56 -15.18 -0.29
C TRP A 142 -3.33 -16.17 0.88
N THR A 143 -2.32 -15.89 1.71
CA THR A 143 -2.01 -16.70 2.90
C THR A 143 -3.06 -16.50 3.97
N PHE A 144 -3.46 -15.26 4.24
CA PHE A 144 -4.42 -14.94 5.29
C PHE A 144 -5.82 -15.46 4.96
N GLU A 145 -6.22 -15.42 3.69
CA GLU A 145 -7.44 -16.07 3.23
C GLU A 145 -7.45 -17.56 3.62
N ARG A 146 -6.35 -18.29 3.40
CA ARG A 146 -6.28 -19.72 3.73
C ARG A 146 -6.23 -20.02 5.22
N LEU A 147 -5.62 -19.13 6.01
CA LEU A 147 -5.39 -19.37 7.43
C LEU A 147 -6.51 -18.84 8.33
N PHE A 148 -7.16 -17.74 7.93
CA PHE A 148 -8.04 -16.98 8.81
C PHE A 148 -9.46 -16.81 8.27
N ALA A 149 -9.74 -17.12 7.01
CA ALA A 149 -11.10 -17.00 6.49
C ALA A 149 -12.05 -17.89 7.30
N SER A 150 -13.04 -17.24 7.93
CA SER A 150 -14.01 -17.93 8.75
C SER A 150 -14.80 -18.96 7.93
N PRO A 151 -14.87 -20.24 8.35
CA PRO A 151 -15.65 -21.26 7.65
C PRO A 151 -17.16 -20.96 7.59
N SER A 152 -17.66 -20.12 8.51
CA SER A 152 -19.07 -19.72 8.55
C SER A 152 -19.39 -18.48 7.72
N GLY A 153 -18.36 -17.75 7.26
CA GLY A 153 -18.51 -16.57 6.42
C GLY A 153 -18.42 -16.91 4.94
N PHE A 154 -18.88 -15.98 4.11
CA PHE A 154 -18.67 -16.05 2.67
C PHE A 154 -17.41 -15.26 2.30
N MET A 155 -16.42 -15.94 1.73
CA MET A 155 -15.26 -15.28 1.13
C MET A 155 -15.64 -14.79 -0.28
N PRO A 156 -15.77 -13.47 -0.50
CA PRO A 156 -16.11 -12.96 -1.82
C PRO A 156 -14.95 -13.18 -2.81
N PRO A 157 -15.26 -13.38 -4.11
CA PRO A 157 -14.24 -13.33 -5.15
C PRO A 157 -13.59 -11.93 -5.20
N MET A 158 -12.41 -11.83 -5.82
CA MET A 158 -11.60 -10.60 -5.80
C MET A 158 -12.23 -9.39 -6.49
N ASN A 159 -13.24 -9.58 -7.35
CA ASN A 159 -14.10 -8.54 -7.90
C ASN A 159 -15.18 -8.06 -6.93
N GLU A 160 -15.27 -8.60 -5.72
CA GLU A 160 -16.29 -8.22 -4.73
C GLU A 160 -15.66 -7.95 -3.34
N VAL A 161 -14.38 -8.31 -3.13
CA VAL A 161 -13.62 -8.09 -1.89
C VAL A 161 -13.65 -6.63 -1.43
N TYR A 162 -13.66 -5.68 -2.36
CA TYR A 162 -13.65 -4.25 -2.04
C TYR A 162 -14.93 -3.77 -1.35
N HIS A 163 -16.05 -4.51 -1.46
CA HIS A 163 -17.27 -4.20 -0.74
C HIS A 163 -17.13 -4.42 0.77
N TYR A 164 -16.13 -5.17 1.21
CA TYR A 164 -15.93 -5.58 2.60
C TYR A 164 -14.88 -4.64 3.20
N PRO A 165 -15.26 -3.64 4.04
CA PRO A 165 -14.37 -2.54 4.40
C PRO A 165 -13.03 -2.95 5.02
N PHE A 166 -13.01 -4.03 5.81
CA PHE A 166 -11.79 -4.56 6.43
C PHE A 166 -10.83 -5.16 5.39
N LEU A 167 -11.34 -6.00 4.49
CA LEU A 167 -10.51 -6.59 3.43
C LEU A 167 -10.05 -5.52 2.46
N CYS A 168 -10.93 -4.60 2.08
CA CYS A 168 -10.65 -3.49 1.19
C CYS A 168 -9.55 -2.57 1.76
N ALA A 169 -9.74 -2.05 2.98
CA ALA A 169 -8.76 -1.17 3.62
C ALA A 169 -7.44 -1.90 3.92
N GLY A 170 -7.50 -3.15 4.36
CA GLY A 170 -6.32 -3.97 4.60
C GLY A 170 -5.50 -4.23 3.33
N TRP A 171 -6.16 -4.58 2.23
CA TRP A 171 -5.52 -4.76 0.93
C TRP A 171 -4.84 -3.48 0.45
N PHE A 172 -5.54 -2.34 0.56
CA PHE A 172 -4.96 -1.04 0.24
C PHE A 172 -3.78 -0.67 1.14
N GLY A 173 -3.84 -1.00 2.43
CA GLY A 173 -2.74 -0.81 3.37
C GLY A 173 -1.49 -1.59 2.97
N LEU A 174 -1.64 -2.83 2.51
CA LEU A 174 -0.55 -3.63 1.96
C LEU A 174 0.02 -3.00 0.68
N LEU A 175 -0.83 -2.54 -0.23
CA LEU A 175 -0.42 -1.89 -1.46
C LEU A 175 0.38 -0.59 -1.18
N ILE A 176 -0.14 0.29 -0.32
CA ILE A 176 0.54 1.54 0.05
C ILE A 176 1.88 1.24 0.74
N THR A 177 1.92 0.25 1.63
CA THR A 177 3.17 -0.19 2.27
C THR A 177 4.17 -0.66 1.22
N ALA A 178 3.75 -1.49 0.26
CA ALA A 178 4.63 -1.99 -0.80
C ALA A 178 5.16 -0.85 -1.68
N LEU A 179 4.32 0.14 -2.01
CA LEU A 179 4.72 1.33 -2.77
C LEU A 179 5.78 2.15 -2.02
N ASN A 180 5.56 2.47 -0.74
CA ASN A 180 6.51 3.22 0.07
C ASN A 180 7.81 2.43 0.32
N MET A 181 7.73 1.10 0.38
CA MET A 181 8.90 0.23 0.57
C MET A 181 9.72 -0.02 -0.70
N MET A 182 9.32 0.52 -1.86
CA MET A 182 10.14 0.41 -3.07
C MET A 182 11.50 1.07 -2.84
N PRO A 183 12.62 0.38 -3.13
CA PRO A 183 13.96 0.89 -2.89
C PRO A 183 14.41 1.89 -3.98
N ALA A 184 13.73 3.04 -4.05
CA ALA A 184 14.02 4.07 -5.03
C ALA A 184 13.79 5.48 -4.47
N GLY A 185 14.69 6.41 -4.81
CA GLY A 185 14.51 7.83 -4.52
C GLY A 185 14.33 8.16 -3.05
N GLN A 186 13.33 8.99 -2.75
CA GLN A 186 12.96 9.44 -1.39
C GLN A 186 11.81 8.62 -0.78
N LEU A 187 11.44 7.50 -1.39
CA LEU A 187 10.54 6.55 -0.74
C LEU A 187 11.21 5.96 0.50
N ASP A 188 10.43 5.42 1.43
CA ASP A 188 10.94 4.80 2.66
C ASP A 188 11.95 3.68 2.37
N GLY A 189 11.63 2.82 1.39
CA GLY A 189 12.55 1.81 0.89
C GLY A 189 13.85 2.39 0.33
N GLY A 190 13.78 3.59 -0.26
CA GLY A 190 14.94 4.35 -0.74
C GLY A 190 15.84 4.81 0.41
N HIS A 191 15.26 5.33 1.50
CA HIS A 191 15.98 5.67 2.74
C HIS A 191 16.69 4.45 3.34
N ILE A 192 15.99 3.31 3.40
CA ILE A 192 16.52 2.03 3.90
C ILE A 192 17.66 1.52 3.01
N SER A 193 17.47 1.47 1.70
CA SER A 193 18.52 1.08 0.73
C SER A 193 19.74 1.99 0.81
N TYR A 194 19.52 3.31 0.89
CA TYR A 194 20.61 4.29 0.98
C TYR A 194 21.46 4.09 2.24
N THR A 195 20.82 3.86 3.39
CA THR A 195 21.51 3.69 4.67
C THR A 195 22.20 2.33 4.81
N MET A 196 21.59 1.25 4.30
CA MET A 196 22.16 -0.11 4.32
C MET A 196 23.31 -0.29 3.33
N PHE A 197 23.14 0.17 2.08
CA PHE A 197 24.04 -0.18 0.98
C PHE A 197 24.87 0.99 0.45
N GLY A 198 24.59 2.21 0.91
CA GLY A 198 25.23 3.43 0.45
C GLY A 198 24.66 3.95 -0.88
N SER A 199 25.05 5.18 -1.23
CA SER A 199 24.49 5.93 -2.37
C SER A 199 24.59 5.20 -3.70
N LYS A 200 25.76 4.62 -4.02
CA LYS A 200 26.00 3.93 -5.30
C LYS A 200 25.09 2.71 -5.46
N ASN A 201 25.10 1.80 -4.48
CA ASN A 201 24.33 0.57 -4.56
C ASN A 201 22.83 0.83 -4.46
N SER A 202 22.39 1.75 -3.60
CA SER A 202 20.99 2.19 -3.54
C SER A 202 20.50 2.76 -4.88
N THR A 203 21.34 3.54 -5.57
CA THR A 203 20.99 4.04 -6.91
C THR A 203 20.86 2.91 -7.93
N ILE A 204 21.75 1.91 -7.90
CA ILE A 204 21.66 0.74 -8.79
C ILE A 204 20.38 -0.04 -8.51
N ILE A 205 20.09 -0.32 -7.24
CA ILE A 205 18.86 -1.01 -6.82
C ILE A 205 17.62 -0.25 -7.31
N GLY A 206 17.60 1.09 -7.16
CA GLY A 206 16.51 1.92 -7.65
C GLY A 206 16.29 1.82 -9.16
N HIS A 207 17.36 1.78 -9.97
CA HIS A 207 17.23 1.56 -11.42
C HIS A 207 16.69 0.17 -11.74
N ILE A 208 17.12 -0.86 -11.02
CA ILE A 208 16.63 -2.23 -11.19
C ILE A 208 15.13 -2.28 -10.89
N VAL A 209 14.68 -1.71 -9.76
CA VAL A 209 13.26 -1.71 -9.39
C VAL A 209 12.43 -0.92 -10.38
N VAL A 210 12.85 0.27 -10.79
CA VAL A 210 12.15 1.04 -11.84
C VAL A 210 12.11 0.28 -13.15
N GLY A 211 13.19 -0.42 -13.53
CA GLY A 211 13.22 -1.29 -14.71
C GLY A 211 12.21 -2.43 -14.63
N ILE A 212 12.11 -3.11 -13.48
CA ILE A 212 11.11 -4.16 -13.24
C ILE A 212 9.70 -3.59 -13.36
N LEU A 213 9.41 -2.45 -12.71
CA LEU A 213 8.10 -1.80 -12.78
C LEU A 213 7.75 -1.36 -14.20
N PHE A 214 8.73 -0.85 -14.96
CA PHE A 214 8.55 -0.50 -16.35
C PHE A 214 8.20 -1.72 -17.20
N ILE A 215 8.94 -2.83 -17.04
CA ILE A 215 8.66 -4.09 -17.74
C ILE A 215 7.25 -4.58 -17.39
N MET A 216 6.89 -4.65 -16.10
CA MET A 216 5.53 -5.03 -15.67
C MET A 216 4.45 -4.08 -16.19
N GLY A 217 4.77 -2.80 -16.31
CA GLY A 217 3.89 -1.79 -16.89
C GLY A 217 3.63 -2.02 -18.37
N VAL A 218 4.69 -2.30 -19.13
CA VAL A 218 4.62 -2.61 -20.58
C VAL A 218 3.90 -3.95 -20.80
N LEU A 219 4.17 -4.97 -19.99
CA LEU A 219 3.43 -6.23 -20.05
C LEU A 219 1.92 -6.02 -19.78
N GLY A 220 1.57 -5.06 -18.93
CA GLY A 220 0.19 -4.64 -18.71
C GLY A 220 -0.51 -4.00 -19.92
N LEU A 221 0.21 -3.64 -20.99
CA LEU A 221 -0.38 -3.20 -22.27
C LEU A 221 -0.73 -4.37 -23.19
N LEU A 222 -0.19 -5.56 -22.96
CA LEU A 222 -0.39 -6.73 -23.83
C LEU A 222 -1.85 -7.19 -23.95
N PRO A 223 -2.69 -7.10 -22.90
CA PRO A 223 -4.12 -7.37 -23.04
C PRO A 223 -4.82 -6.46 -24.06
N LEU A 224 -4.34 -5.23 -24.29
CA LEU A 224 -4.87 -4.34 -25.35
C LEU A 224 -4.56 -4.84 -26.76
N LEU A 225 -3.60 -5.77 -26.90
CA LEU A 225 -3.20 -6.42 -28.14
C LEU A 225 -3.77 -7.85 -28.24
N GLU A 226 -4.78 -8.18 -27.43
CA GLU A 226 -5.38 -9.52 -27.35
C GLU A 226 -4.40 -10.62 -26.91
N ILE A 227 -3.28 -10.24 -26.26
CA ILE A 227 -2.30 -11.15 -25.68
C ILE A 227 -2.58 -11.28 -24.18
N ASN A 228 -3.24 -12.37 -23.79
CA ASN A 228 -3.64 -12.63 -22.40
C ASN A 228 -2.46 -13.13 -21.56
N ILE A 229 -1.61 -12.21 -21.11
CA ILE A 229 -0.57 -12.45 -20.09
C ILE A 229 -0.95 -11.69 -18.82
N GLU A 230 -1.28 -12.42 -17.76
CA GLU A 230 -1.64 -11.86 -16.44
C GLU A 230 -0.40 -11.53 -15.58
N ILE A 231 0.65 -11.00 -16.21
CA ILE A 231 1.94 -10.70 -15.55
C ILE A 231 2.28 -9.23 -15.78
N GLY A 232 1.55 -8.33 -15.13
CA GLY A 232 1.79 -6.89 -15.22
C GLY A 232 0.51 -6.05 -15.20
N SER A 233 0.66 -4.75 -14.97
CA SER A 233 -0.46 -3.80 -14.90
C SER A 233 0.02 -2.40 -15.28
N LEU A 234 -0.83 -1.64 -15.99
CA LEU A 234 -0.55 -0.24 -16.35
C LEU A 234 -0.24 0.64 -15.15
N ASN A 235 -0.76 0.28 -13.97
CA ASN A 235 -0.46 0.94 -12.71
C ASN A 235 1.05 1.00 -12.45
N TRP A 236 1.82 -0.03 -12.82
CA TRP A 236 3.26 -0.05 -12.65
C TRP A 236 4.02 0.82 -13.63
N LEU A 237 3.47 1.05 -14.82
CA LEU A 237 4.02 2.03 -15.75
C LEU A 237 3.87 3.44 -15.17
N VAL A 238 2.70 3.76 -14.62
CA VAL A 238 2.46 5.04 -13.93
C VAL A 238 3.46 5.23 -12.79
N TRP A 239 3.64 4.22 -11.94
CA TRP A 239 4.62 4.29 -10.85
C TRP A 239 6.07 4.40 -11.31
N ALA A 240 6.49 3.66 -12.35
CA ALA A 240 7.83 3.78 -12.92
C ALA A 240 8.11 5.20 -13.43
N LEU A 241 7.13 5.82 -14.09
CA LEU A 241 7.20 7.21 -14.57
C LEU A 241 7.22 8.20 -13.40
N LEU A 242 6.36 8.04 -12.39
CA LEU A 242 6.35 8.88 -11.20
C LEU A 242 7.69 8.82 -10.46
N ILE A 243 8.26 7.62 -10.28
CA ILE A 243 9.55 7.47 -9.61
C ILE A 243 10.67 8.13 -10.43
N THR A 244 10.64 7.99 -11.76
CA THR A 244 11.69 8.53 -12.64
C THR A 244 11.62 10.05 -12.73
N PHE A 245 10.42 10.62 -12.91
CA PHE A 245 10.25 12.04 -13.22
C PHE A 245 9.99 12.91 -11.99
N ALA A 246 9.17 12.44 -11.04
CA ALA A 246 8.78 13.22 -9.86
C ALA A 246 9.70 12.93 -8.66
N ILE A 247 9.81 11.66 -8.25
CA ILE A 247 10.56 11.29 -7.02
C ILE A 247 12.08 11.31 -7.25
N LYS A 248 12.50 11.02 -8.49
CA LYS A 248 13.88 10.77 -8.92
C LYS A 248 14.47 9.50 -8.30
N ILE A 249 15.13 8.68 -9.13
CA ILE A 249 15.67 7.36 -8.71
C ILE A 249 16.78 7.51 -7.66
N LYS A 250 17.65 8.52 -7.82
CA LYS A 250 18.78 8.75 -6.93
C LYS A 250 18.30 9.41 -5.64
N HIS A 251 18.56 8.74 -4.52
CA HIS A 251 18.35 9.32 -3.20
C HIS A 251 19.26 10.55 -2.98
N PRO A 252 18.74 11.69 -2.49
CA PRO A 252 19.54 12.89 -2.25
C PRO A 252 20.58 12.65 -1.14
N PRO A 253 21.77 13.27 -1.20
CA PRO A 253 22.72 13.18 -0.11
C PRO A 253 22.13 13.86 1.14
N THR A 254 21.87 13.08 2.18
CA THR A 254 21.29 13.58 3.45
C THR A 254 22.21 13.40 4.64
N VAL A 255 23.18 12.49 4.54
CA VAL A 255 24.12 12.17 5.60
C VAL A 255 25.51 12.56 5.11
N ASP A 256 25.86 13.82 5.34
CA ASP A 256 27.21 14.34 5.11
C ASP A 256 28.14 13.65 6.11
N HIS A 257 28.96 12.71 5.63
CA HIS A 257 30.07 12.13 6.41
C HIS A 257 29.71 11.34 7.69
N ASP A 258 28.76 10.41 7.65
CA ASP A 258 28.59 9.43 8.75
C ASP A 258 29.33 8.12 8.43
N PRO A 259 30.46 7.84 9.10
CA PRO A 259 31.28 6.65 8.87
C PRO A 259 30.73 5.39 9.53
N GLU A 260 29.75 5.49 10.43
CA GLU A 260 29.31 4.32 11.20
C GLU A 260 28.29 3.46 10.43
N PRO A 261 28.62 2.17 10.18
CA PRO A 261 27.67 1.26 9.57
C PRO A 261 26.49 0.97 10.52
N LEU A 262 25.38 0.52 9.94
CA LEU A 262 24.25 0.01 10.72
C LEU A 262 24.68 -1.23 11.53
N ASN A 263 24.20 -1.34 12.76
CA ASN A 263 24.43 -2.54 13.56
C ASN A 263 23.63 -3.75 13.01
N LYS A 264 23.99 -4.96 13.46
CA LYS A 264 23.35 -6.20 12.98
C LYS A 264 21.83 -6.20 13.15
N THR A 265 21.32 -5.62 14.24
CA THR A 265 19.88 -5.50 14.50
C THR A 265 19.18 -4.67 13.44
N ARG A 266 19.71 -3.49 13.09
CA ARG A 266 19.13 -2.65 12.03
C ARG A 266 19.24 -3.31 10.66
N MET A 267 20.34 -4.01 10.39
CA MET A 267 20.44 -4.80 9.15
C MET A 267 19.34 -5.87 9.07
N ALA A 268 19.05 -6.58 10.17
CA ALA A 268 17.95 -7.55 10.22
C ALA A 268 16.58 -6.90 10.02
N ILE A 269 16.34 -5.73 10.65
CA ILE A 269 15.11 -4.95 10.43
C ILE A 269 14.99 -4.55 8.95
N GLY A 270 16.09 -4.12 8.32
CA GLY A 270 16.10 -3.74 6.91
C GLY A 270 15.71 -4.90 6.00
N TRP A 271 16.27 -6.08 6.22
CA TRP A 271 15.86 -7.29 5.50
C TRP A 271 14.41 -7.67 5.76
N PHE A 272 13.93 -7.51 7.00
CA PHE A 272 12.52 -7.71 7.33
C PHE A 272 11.60 -6.74 6.57
N THR A 273 12.01 -5.47 6.38
CA THR A 273 11.22 -4.53 5.56
C THR A 273 11.17 -4.93 4.08
N TYR A 274 12.23 -5.51 3.50
CA TYR A 274 12.16 -6.07 2.15
C TYR A 274 11.30 -7.33 2.08
N LEU A 275 11.26 -8.13 3.14
CA LEU A 275 10.29 -9.22 3.24
C LEU A 275 8.84 -8.67 3.24
N ILE A 276 8.57 -7.60 4.00
CA ILE A 276 7.27 -6.91 3.98
C ILE A 276 6.91 -6.47 2.55
N LEU A 277 7.86 -5.87 1.82
CA LEU A 277 7.67 -5.49 0.42
C LEU A 277 7.25 -6.70 -0.42
N ILE A 278 8.01 -7.80 -0.36
CA ILE A 278 7.73 -9.01 -1.17
C ILE A 278 6.35 -9.60 -0.82
N LEU A 279 6.02 -9.66 0.47
CA LEU A 279 4.75 -10.24 0.92
C LEU A 279 3.54 -9.38 0.55
N SER A 280 3.71 -8.06 0.51
CA SER A 280 2.63 -7.08 0.29
C SER A 280 2.50 -6.62 -1.17
N PHE A 281 3.55 -6.82 -1.98
CA PHE A 281 3.55 -6.43 -3.38
C PHE A 281 2.53 -7.24 -4.18
N THR A 282 1.71 -6.55 -4.97
CA THR A 282 0.60 -7.15 -5.73
C THR A 282 0.88 -7.02 -7.22
N PRO A 283 1.42 -8.03 -7.92
CA PRO A 283 1.93 -7.88 -9.28
C PRO A 283 0.94 -7.33 -10.30
N VAL A 284 -0.36 -7.58 -10.09
CA VAL A 284 -1.45 -7.02 -10.90
C VAL A 284 -2.47 -6.41 -9.94
N PRO A 285 -2.29 -5.15 -9.48
CA PRO A 285 -3.13 -4.58 -8.43
C PRO A 285 -4.62 -4.57 -8.77
N ILE A 286 -4.93 -4.22 -10.03
CA ILE A 286 -6.28 -4.21 -10.58
C ILE A 286 -6.18 -4.84 -11.97
N TYR A 287 -7.07 -5.79 -12.26
CA TYR A 287 -7.24 -6.39 -13.58
C TYR A 287 -8.73 -6.49 -13.93
N LEU A 288 -9.00 -6.63 -15.22
CA LEU A 288 -10.34 -6.89 -15.74
C LEU A 288 -10.41 -8.36 -16.13
N LYS A 289 -11.42 -9.07 -15.63
CA LYS A 289 -11.68 -10.47 -15.97
C LYS A 289 -12.94 -10.60 -16.80
#